data_AF-A0A3A4PHQ7-F1
#
_entry.id   AF-A0A3A4PHQ7-F1
#
_cell.length_a   1.000
_cell.length_b   1.000
_cell.length_c   1.000
_cell.angle_alpha   90.00
_cell.angle_beta   90.00
_cell.angle_gamma   90.00
#
_symmetry.space_group_name_H-M   'P 1'
#
loop_
_entity.id
_entity.type
_entity.pdbx_description
1 polymer ?
#
loop_
_entity_poly.entity_id
_entity_poly.type
_entity_poly.pdbx_seq_one_letter_code
_entity_poly.pdbx_strand_id
1 'polypeptide(L)'
;MCCCWGGFGAGLSALLLLPAAVAAVPPAVVEQARRTSDWDTASAWDMLETLHLSGAQAERLLPHLERACRLFVEHYAASSRRLSEARAAYTAYRDQKRRNVGIDPAVEERASAAHLANKLADVQVDAELLEIEGVILNDIFTRRQRELADGYHVDRAALMAATGSRPGRGGTADRTSSAPAGPGGRAVPHQSVHERLMAEIREELDAIHEFQRPTPGAVARHLLTPAAAILVFDTLRVRKPPIVVTAQRVATAGTRDYPRERYEAEVEAVLALKHEIQGWNLINGLHLEPWQVYRLIDVVERARHVEAQRQSARLEVGARPSGTDDVRFNQAARALEDAAARVLTPGQHRVLDEFVVCFKGKPSLRDPVRVGQADVSIRMETWLAHARRLDAAGLEKSIAHLVASEEKRLLGPLSDRERSDRVAALRHAARQAAAMTDVDFALDGPALAERITPPNRPADLSDRLHDVHRAAGQTGKLARFMFRPTFLHALQTRARDIASRSARTVESADVPRAEQSGRGCAQPPAGEPCRDSDQ
;
A
#
# COMPACT_ATOMS: atom_id res chain seq x y z
N MET A 1 63.33 -58.85 36.37
CA MET A 1 63.42 -57.43 36.75
C MET A 1 62.02 -56.86 36.72
N CYS A 2 61.54 -56.47 37.92
CA CYS A 2 60.46 -55.52 38.28
C CYS A 2 59.15 -55.50 37.48
N CYS A 3 57.94 -55.39 38.04
CA CYS A 3 57.30 -55.58 39.34
C CYS A 3 55.84 -55.08 39.16
N CYS A 4 54.87 -55.76 39.80
CA CYS A 4 53.49 -55.34 40.12
C CYS A 4 52.45 -55.20 38.98
N TRP A 5 51.35 -55.97 38.91
CA TRP A 5 50.14 -56.11 39.78
C TRP A 5 49.25 -54.86 39.89
N GLY A 6 47.95 -55.00 39.57
CA GLY A 6 46.88 -54.07 40.01
C GLY A 6 45.61 -54.10 39.15
N GLY A 7 44.54 -54.77 39.61
CA GLY A 7 43.29 -54.96 38.87
C GLY A 7 42.24 -53.84 38.95
N PHE A 8 41.11 -54.13 38.30
CA PHE A 8 39.74 -53.58 38.42
C PHE A 8 39.37 -52.24 37.78
N GLY A 9 38.30 -52.27 36.97
CA GLY A 9 37.48 -51.10 36.65
C GLY A 9 36.55 -51.31 35.45
N ALA A 10 35.29 -51.61 35.71
CA ALA A 10 34.22 -51.73 34.72
C ALA A 10 33.90 -50.40 34.00
N GLY A 11 33.32 -50.53 32.81
CA GLY A 11 32.34 -49.56 32.29
C GLY A 11 32.87 -48.58 31.25
N LEU A 12 32.52 -48.83 29.99
CA LEU A 12 32.27 -47.76 29.01
C LEU A 12 31.31 -48.30 27.96
N SER A 13 30.01 -48.25 28.31
CA SER A 13 28.95 -48.18 27.34
C SER A 13 29.24 -47.01 26.42
N ALA A 14 29.48 -47.31 25.14
CA ALA A 14 29.53 -46.34 24.08
C ALA A 14 28.14 -45.69 23.94
N LEU A 15 27.94 -44.61 24.69
CA LEU A 15 26.87 -43.65 24.48
C LEU A 15 27.14 -42.98 23.15
N LEU A 16 26.41 -43.43 22.13
CA LEU A 16 26.14 -42.69 20.91
C LEU A 16 25.51 -41.35 21.33
N LEU A 17 26.34 -40.32 21.49
CA LEU A 17 25.91 -38.93 21.59
C LEU A 17 25.34 -38.54 20.22
N LEU A 18 24.04 -38.82 20.04
CA LEU A 18 23.23 -38.09 19.07
C LEU A 18 23.43 -36.59 19.34
N PRO A 19 23.75 -35.76 18.33
CA PRO A 19 23.81 -34.32 18.53
C PRO A 19 22.43 -33.92 19.07
N ALA A 20 22.42 -33.33 20.26
CA ALA A 20 21.21 -32.86 20.90
C ALA A 20 20.44 -32.02 19.86
N ALA A 21 19.29 -32.54 19.40
CA ALA A 21 18.27 -31.69 18.82
C ALA A 21 18.13 -30.51 19.76
N VAL A 22 18.05 -29.29 19.22
CA VAL A 22 17.92 -28.05 20.01
C VAL A 22 16.98 -28.36 21.16
N ALA A 23 17.57 -28.46 22.36
CA ALA A 23 16.83 -28.93 23.52
C ALA A 23 15.60 -28.05 23.63
N ALA A 24 14.42 -28.67 23.85
CA ALA A 24 13.15 -27.98 23.97
C ALA A 24 13.37 -26.63 24.68
N VAL A 25 13.03 -25.54 23.99
CA VAL A 25 13.31 -24.18 24.44
C VAL A 25 12.85 -24.05 25.90
N PRO A 26 13.69 -23.51 26.82
CA PRO A 26 13.37 -23.51 28.25
C PRO A 26 11.97 -22.93 28.50
N PRO A 27 11.12 -23.56 29.34
CA PRO A 27 9.78 -23.06 29.65
C PRO A 27 9.74 -21.60 30.11
N ALA A 28 10.83 -21.11 30.71
CA ALA A 28 11.00 -19.72 31.11
C ALA A 28 11.01 -18.72 29.93
N VAL A 29 11.57 -19.10 28.78
CA VAL A 29 11.58 -18.26 27.57
C VAL A 29 10.18 -18.21 26.95
N VAL A 30 9.47 -19.33 26.93
CA VAL A 30 8.07 -19.43 26.49
C VAL A 30 7.17 -18.55 27.37
N GLU A 31 7.35 -18.63 28.68
CA GLU A 31 6.61 -17.83 29.65
C GLU A 31 6.94 -16.33 29.55
N GLN A 32 8.19 -15.97 29.21
CA GLN A 32 8.57 -14.58 28.97
C GLN A 32 7.95 -14.02 27.68
N ALA A 33 7.92 -14.79 26.58
CA ALA A 33 7.25 -14.40 25.35
C ALA A 33 5.73 -14.18 25.56
N ARG A 34 5.10 -15.01 26.41
CA ARG A 34 3.70 -14.83 26.81
C ARG A 34 3.49 -13.53 27.60
N ARG A 35 4.43 -13.19 28.50
CA ARG A 35 4.31 -12.00 29.36
C ARG A 35 4.53 -10.68 28.63
N THR A 36 5.41 -10.62 27.64
CA THR A 36 5.75 -9.36 26.97
C THR A 36 4.66 -8.85 26.04
N SER A 37 3.68 -9.69 25.67
CA SER A 37 2.63 -9.36 24.68
C SER A 37 3.19 -8.81 23.36
N ASP A 38 4.45 -9.12 23.06
CA ASP A 38 5.15 -8.64 21.87
C ASP A 38 4.91 -9.63 20.73
N TRP A 39 4.12 -9.18 19.75
CA TRP A 39 3.75 -9.95 18.57
C TRP A 39 4.96 -10.48 17.80
N ASP A 40 6.03 -9.68 17.70
CA ASP A 40 7.21 -10.05 16.94
C ASP A 40 7.92 -11.22 17.62
N THR A 41 8.05 -11.17 18.94
CA THR A 41 8.61 -12.28 19.74
C THR A 41 7.75 -13.55 19.64
N ALA A 42 6.43 -13.42 19.75
CA ALA A 42 5.53 -14.58 19.68
C ALA A 42 5.56 -15.26 18.31
N SER A 43 5.49 -14.47 17.23
CA SER A 43 5.50 -15.01 15.86
C SER A 43 6.87 -15.57 15.45
N ALA A 44 7.96 -14.98 15.93
CA ALA A 44 9.31 -15.53 15.76
C ALA A 44 9.46 -16.89 16.43
N TRP A 45 8.91 -17.03 17.64
CA TRP A 45 8.94 -18.29 18.38
C TRP A 45 8.14 -19.39 17.69
N ASP A 46 6.91 -19.10 17.27
CA ASP A 46 6.03 -20.03 16.55
C ASP A 46 6.70 -20.57 15.26
N MET A 47 7.42 -19.70 14.54
CA MET A 47 8.17 -20.08 13.35
C MET A 47 9.36 -21.00 13.69
N LEU A 48 10.13 -20.65 14.73
CA LEU A 48 11.26 -21.47 15.19
C LEU A 48 10.82 -22.86 15.65
N GLU A 49 9.68 -22.95 16.35
CA GLU A 49 9.08 -24.23 16.76
C GLU A 49 8.65 -25.03 15.53
N THR A 50 7.93 -24.41 14.59
CA THR A 50 7.45 -25.04 13.36
C THR A 50 8.59 -25.63 12.53
N LEU A 51 9.72 -24.92 12.43
CA LEU A 51 10.84 -25.33 11.61
C LEU A 51 11.70 -26.43 12.25
N HIS A 52 11.63 -26.63 13.57
CA HIS A 52 12.45 -27.60 14.32
C HIS A 52 13.94 -27.57 13.91
N LEU A 53 14.56 -26.40 13.95
CA LEU A 53 15.96 -26.22 13.52
C LEU A 53 16.92 -27.07 14.35
N SER A 54 17.89 -27.72 13.70
CA SER A 54 19.01 -28.36 14.38
C SER A 54 20.00 -27.32 14.92
N GLY A 55 20.84 -27.70 15.89
CA GLY A 55 21.87 -26.79 16.44
C GLY A 55 22.81 -26.25 15.36
N ALA A 56 23.26 -27.10 14.44
CA ALA A 56 24.11 -26.69 13.32
C ALA A 56 23.41 -25.72 12.35
N GLN A 57 22.11 -25.89 12.10
CA GLN A 57 21.34 -24.94 11.30
C GLN A 57 21.19 -23.60 12.01
N ALA A 58 20.89 -23.62 13.30
CA ALA A 58 20.78 -22.43 14.13
C ALA A 58 22.10 -21.64 14.18
N GLU A 59 23.26 -22.33 14.29
CA GLU A 59 24.58 -21.70 14.22
C GLU A 59 24.82 -21.04 12.85
N ARG A 60 24.47 -21.72 11.76
CA ARG A 60 24.57 -21.17 10.40
C ARG A 60 23.64 -19.98 10.15
N LEU A 61 22.55 -19.85 10.91
CA LEU A 61 21.65 -18.69 10.83
C LEU A 61 22.23 -17.42 11.45
N LEU A 62 23.14 -17.52 12.43
CA LEU A 62 23.59 -16.37 13.22
C LEU A 62 24.12 -15.19 12.38
N PRO A 63 24.96 -15.38 11.34
CA PRO A 63 25.44 -14.27 10.52
C PRO A 63 24.32 -13.58 9.73
N HIS A 64 23.30 -14.33 9.31
CA HIS A 64 22.15 -13.81 8.56
C HIS A 64 21.21 -13.03 9.46
N LEU A 65 20.99 -13.51 10.69
CA LEU A 65 20.25 -12.80 11.73
C LEU A 65 20.95 -11.49 12.11
N GLU A 66 22.28 -11.50 12.23
CA GLU A 66 23.06 -10.28 12.47
C GLU A 66 22.91 -9.27 11.32
N ARG A 67 22.99 -9.74 10.06
CA ARG A 67 22.78 -8.89 8.87
C ARG A 67 21.37 -8.28 8.87
N ALA A 68 20.33 -9.07 9.15
CA ALA A 68 18.96 -8.58 9.23
C ALA A 68 18.76 -7.56 10.38
N CYS A 69 19.38 -7.79 11.53
CA CYS A 69 19.37 -6.84 12.65
C CYS A 69 20.01 -5.50 12.28
N ARG A 70 21.11 -5.52 11.51
CA ARG A 70 21.77 -4.31 11.01
C ARG A 70 20.86 -3.54 10.06
N LEU A 71 20.29 -4.23 9.08
CA LEU A 71 19.32 -3.66 8.13
C LEU A 71 18.13 -3.01 8.85
N PHE A 72 17.59 -3.67 9.88
CA PHE A 72 16.51 -3.12 10.70
C PHE A 72 16.90 -1.81 11.39
N VAL A 73 18.08 -1.75 12.03
CA VAL A 73 18.56 -0.53 12.71
C VAL A 73 18.78 0.62 11.72
N GLU A 74 19.39 0.32 10.57
CA GLU A 74 19.63 1.31 9.52
C GLU A 74 18.33 1.83 8.92
N HIS A 75 17.38 0.93 8.62
CA HIS A 75 16.06 1.31 8.14
C HIS A 75 15.31 2.16 9.17
N TYR A 76 15.28 1.77 10.45
CA TYR A 76 14.64 2.55 11.50
C TYR A 76 15.22 3.97 11.58
N ALA A 77 16.55 4.11 11.59
CA ALA A 77 17.21 5.41 11.64
C ALA A 77 16.89 6.28 10.40
N ALA A 78 16.84 5.68 9.21
CA ALA A 78 16.49 6.37 7.97
C ALA A 78 14.99 6.75 7.92
N SER A 79 14.10 5.87 8.37
CA SER A 79 12.65 6.09 8.40
C SER A 79 12.27 7.18 9.39
N SER A 80 12.88 7.21 10.58
CA SER A 80 12.62 8.25 11.59
C SER A 80 12.87 9.67 11.07
N ARG A 81 13.89 9.88 10.22
CA ARG A 81 14.12 11.20 9.57
C ARG A 81 13.05 11.51 8.51
N ARG A 82 12.76 10.54 7.65
CA ARG A 82 11.85 10.69 6.51
C ARG A 82 10.39 10.86 6.92
N LEU A 83 9.95 10.26 8.03
CA LEU A 83 8.58 10.37 8.52
C LEU A 83 8.23 11.81 8.89
N SER A 84 9.14 12.52 9.55
CA SER A 84 8.95 13.92 9.92
C SER A 84 8.84 14.82 8.68
N GLU A 85 9.74 14.63 7.71
CA GLU A 85 9.72 15.34 6.42
C GLU A 85 8.44 15.05 5.63
N ALA A 86 8.04 13.77 5.56
CA ALA A 86 6.83 13.35 4.88
C ALA A 86 5.57 13.92 5.52
N ARG A 87 5.50 13.96 6.85
CA ARG A 87 4.40 14.58 7.59
C ARG A 87 4.28 16.06 7.25
N ALA A 88 5.39 16.81 7.25
CA ALA A 88 5.41 18.22 6.90
C ALA A 88 4.97 18.44 5.44
N ALA A 89 5.52 17.67 4.50
CA ALA A 89 5.22 17.79 3.08
C ALA A 89 3.75 17.43 2.78
N TYR A 90 3.22 16.36 3.36
CA TYR A 90 1.83 15.95 3.19
C TYR A 90 0.84 16.92 3.84
N THR A 91 1.19 17.50 5.00
CA THR A 91 0.37 18.55 5.64
C THR A 91 0.21 19.74 4.71
N ALA A 92 1.33 20.27 4.17
CA ALA A 92 1.29 21.38 3.22
C ALA A 92 0.48 21.05 1.95
N TYR A 93 0.67 19.84 1.40
CA TYR A 93 -0.05 19.38 0.21
C TYR A 93 -1.55 19.27 0.47
N ARG A 94 -1.95 18.66 1.58
CA ARG A 94 -3.34 18.56 2.02
C ARG A 94 -3.97 19.93 2.19
N ASP A 95 -3.30 20.87 2.84
CA ASP A 95 -3.86 22.21 3.11
C ASP A 95 -4.12 23.01 1.83
N GLN A 96 -3.34 22.77 0.76
CA GLN A 96 -3.64 23.32 -0.56
C GLN A 96 -4.78 22.59 -1.26
N LYS A 97 -4.81 21.24 -1.20
CA LYS A 97 -5.92 20.43 -1.75
C LYS A 97 -7.27 20.80 -1.14
N ARG A 98 -7.32 21.01 0.17
CA ARG A 98 -8.52 21.43 0.89
C ARG A 98 -9.10 22.74 0.32
N ARG A 99 -8.24 23.71 0.02
CA ARG A 99 -8.63 25.03 -0.53
C ARG A 99 -9.13 24.97 -1.97
N ASN A 100 -8.74 23.95 -2.73
CA ASN A 100 -9.11 23.75 -4.14
C ASN A 100 -8.75 24.96 -5.04
N VAL A 101 -7.56 25.54 -4.86
CA VAL A 101 -7.07 26.74 -5.58
C VAL A 101 -5.84 26.46 -6.45
N GLY A 102 -5.66 25.21 -6.87
CA GLY A 102 -4.39 24.74 -7.46
C GLY A 102 -3.35 24.41 -6.40
N ILE A 103 -2.29 23.71 -6.80
CA ILE A 103 -1.20 23.29 -5.92
C ILE A 103 0.07 23.96 -6.41
N ASP A 104 0.78 24.59 -5.49
CA ASP A 104 2.12 25.11 -5.70
C ASP A 104 3.04 23.96 -6.17
N PRO A 105 3.71 24.09 -7.33
CA PRO A 105 4.63 23.06 -7.84
C PRO A 105 5.68 22.61 -6.81
N ALA A 106 6.20 23.53 -5.98
CA ALA A 106 7.19 23.21 -4.96
C ALA A 106 6.60 22.41 -3.78
N VAL A 107 5.30 22.57 -3.49
CA VAL A 107 4.61 21.74 -2.49
C VAL A 107 4.33 20.34 -3.05
N GLU A 108 3.88 20.26 -4.30
CA GLU A 108 3.65 18.99 -4.99
C GLU A 108 4.94 18.17 -5.16
N GLU A 109 6.04 18.83 -5.54
CA GLU A 109 7.35 18.20 -5.71
C GLU A 109 7.87 17.64 -4.39
N ARG A 110 7.88 18.44 -3.30
CA ARG A 110 8.33 17.98 -1.99
C ARG A 110 7.52 16.78 -1.48
N ALA A 111 6.21 16.83 -1.61
CA ALA A 111 5.35 15.77 -1.16
C ALA A 111 5.49 14.50 -2.03
N SER A 112 5.69 14.66 -3.34
CA SER A 112 6.01 13.54 -4.24
C SER A 112 7.38 12.92 -3.92
N ALA A 113 8.40 13.74 -3.65
CA ALA A 113 9.73 13.28 -3.27
C ALA A 113 9.69 12.50 -1.95
N ALA A 114 8.99 13.01 -0.94
CA ALA A 114 8.81 12.32 0.34
C ALA A 114 8.04 11.00 0.17
N HIS A 115 7.03 10.95 -0.71
CA HIS A 115 6.31 9.72 -1.03
C HIS A 115 7.21 8.68 -1.68
N LEU A 116 7.97 9.08 -2.70
CA LEU A 116 8.89 8.21 -3.44
C LEU A 116 10.02 7.71 -2.54
N ALA A 117 10.60 8.59 -1.72
CA ALA A 117 11.68 8.24 -0.79
C ALA A 117 11.23 7.19 0.24
N ASN A 118 10.01 7.31 0.78
CA ASN A 118 9.45 6.29 1.67
C ASN A 118 9.29 4.95 0.94
N LYS A 119 8.61 4.96 -0.23
CA LYS A 119 8.36 3.77 -1.03
C LYS A 119 9.65 3.05 -1.45
N LEU A 120 10.68 3.79 -1.86
CA LEU A 120 11.94 3.21 -2.34
C LEU A 120 12.72 2.51 -1.22
N ALA A 121 12.72 3.04 0.00
CA ALA A 121 13.43 2.37 1.08
C ALA A 121 12.71 1.11 1.56
N ASP A 122 11.38 1.08 1.53
CA ASP A 122 10.63 -0.14 1.85
C ASP A 122 10.99 -1.24 0.83
N VAL A 123 10.99 -0.90 -0.47
CA VAL A 123 11.42 -1.81 -1.55
C VAL A 123 12.88 -2.26 -1.39
N GLN A 124 13.78 -1.38 -0.94
CA GLN A 124 15.18 -1.73 -0.72
C GLN A 124 15.32 -2.74 0.43
N VAL A 125 14.66 -2.50 1.56
CA VAL A 125 14.68 -3.43 2.70
C VAL A 125 14.10 -4.78 2.32
N ASP A 126 12.96 -4.79 1.61
CA ASP A 126 12.34 -6.01 1.14
C ASP A 126 13.28 -6.82 0.23
N ALA A 127 13.98 -6.14 -0.69
CA ALA A 127 14.95 -6.78 -1.58
C ALA A 127 16.14 -7.40 -0.82
N GLU A 128 16.67 -6.71 0.19
CA GLU A 128 17.76 -7.23 1.02
C GLU A 128 17.30 -8.38 1.92
N LEU A 129 16.08 -8.32 2.47
CA LEU A 129 15.50 -9.43 3.24
C LEU A 129 15.26 -10.67 2.38
N LEU A 130 14.78 -10.50 1.15
CA LEU A 130 14.61 -11.59 0.19
C LEU A 130 15.94 -12.26 -0.17
N GLU A 131 17.02 -11.48 -0.31
CA GLU A 131 18.35 -12.03 -0.55
C GLU A 131 18.79 -12.91 0.64
N ILE A 132 18.61 -12.42 1.88
CA ILE A 132 18.95 -13.19 3.08
C ILE A 132 18.08 -14.45 3.20
N GLU A 133 16.77 -14.32 2.98
CA GLU A 133 15.81 -15.42 3.00
C GLU A 133 16.16 -16.49 1.95
N GLY A 134 16.51 -16.07 0.73
CA GLY A 134 16.94 -16.97 -0.34
C GLY A 134 18.15 -17.82 0.05
N VAL A 135 19.14 -17.24 0.73
CA VAL A 135 20.30 -18.00 1.25
C VAL A 135 19.86 -18.99 2.33
N ILE A 136 19.01 -18.58 3.26
CA ILE A 136 18.51 -19.45 4.33
C ILE A 136 17.75 -20.65 3.77
N LEU A 137 16.80 -20.39 2.86
CA LEU A 137 15.96 -21.42 2.26
C LEU A 137 16.80 -22.42 1.45
N ASN A 138 17.77 -21.94 0.67
CA ASN A 138 18.55 -22.79 -0.23
C ASN A 138 19.68 -23.54 0.47
N ASP A 139 20.38 -22.88 1.39
CA ASP A 139 21.64 -23.40 1.92
C ASP A 139 21.51 -23.99 3.32
N ILE A 140 20.55 -23.51 4.12
CA ILE A 140 20.41 -23.89 5.54
C ILE A 140 19.23 -24.84 5.73
N PHE A 141 18.09 -24.56 5.12
CA PHE A 141 16.88 -25.34 5.33
C PHE A 141 16.86 -26.62 4.51
N THR A 142 16.33 -27.67 5.12
CA THR A 142 15.98 -28.91 4.40
C THR A 142 14.77 -28.66 3.51
N ARG A 143 14.55 -29.55 2.52
CA ARG A 143 13.36 -29.48 1.66
C ARG A 143 12.05 -29.40 2.47
N ARG A 144 11.90 -30.22 3.51
CA ARG A 144 10.71 -30.23 4.38
C ARG A 144 10.53 -28.88 5.10
N GLN A 145 11.61 -28.26 5.58
CA GLN A 145 11.54 -26.95 6.24
C GLN A 145 11.18 -25.84 5.27
N ARG A 146 11.61 -25.91 4.00
CA ARG A 146 11.12 -25.01 2.95
C ARG A 146 9.62 -25.15 2.73
N GLU A 147 9.13 -26.38 2.57
CA GLU A 147 7.69 -26.65 2.40
C GLU A 147 6.87 -26.14 3.60
N LEU A 148 7.40 -26.27 4.83
CA LEU A 148 6.78 -25.71 6.03
C LEU A 148 6.79 -24.17 6.04
N ALA A 149 7.91 -23.55 5.63
CA ALA A 149 8.02 -22.09 5.55
C ALA A 149 7.09 -21.49 4.49
N ASP A 150 6.99 -22.12 3.31
CA ASP A 150 6.14 -21.67 2.22
C ASP A 150 4.65 -21.73 2.60
N GLY A 151 4.25 -22.75 3.37
CA GLY A 151 2.90 -22.91 3.90
C GLY A 151 2.65 -22.21 5.24
N TYR A 152 3.62 -21.47 5.78
CA TYR A 152 3.52 -20.90 7.12
C TYR A 152 2.59 -19.69 7.16
N HIS A 153 1.57 -19.78 8.00
CA HIS A 153 0.67 -18.69 8.32
C HIS A 153 0.46 -18.63 9.83
N VAL A 154 0.76 -17.48 10.44
CA VAL A 154 0.49 -17.27 11.86
C VAL A 154 -1.02 -17.07 12.05
N ASP A 155 -1.68 -17.97 12.77
CA ASP A 155 -3.03 -17.69 13.29
C ASP A 155 -2.92 -16.65 14.41
N ARG A 156 -2.97 -15.38 14.03
CA ARG A 156 -2.86 -14.25 14.95
C ARG A 156 -3.89 -14.30 16.07
N ALA A 157 -5.08 -14.82 15.82
CA ALA A 157 -6.12 -14.89 16.84
C ALA A 157 -5.81 -16.00 17.86
N ALA A 158 -5.41 -17.18 17.37
CA ALA A 158 -4.98 -18.27 18.24
C ALA A 158 -3.72 -17.91 19.03
N LEU A 159 -2.73 -17.28 18.39
CA LEU A 159 -1.48 -16.88 19.04
C LEU A 159 -1.74 -15.82 20.12
N MET A 160 -2.53 -14.78 19.82
CA MET A 160 -2.89 -13.75 20.82
C MET A 160 -3.73 -14.32 21.97
N ALA A 161 -4.63 -15.27 21.67
CA ALA A 161 -5.39 -15.97 22.71
C ALA A 161 -4.46 -16.81 23.61
N ALA A 162 -3.46 -17.48 23.03
CA ALA A 162 -2.49 -18.28 23.75
C ALA A 162 -1.52 -17.44 24.60
N THR A 163 -1.20 -16.20 24.19
CA THR A 163 -0.34 -15.30 24.97
C THR A 163 -1.10 -14.47 26.00
N GLY A 164 -2.43 -14.54 26.06
CA GLY A 164 -3.25 -13.72 26.95
C GLY A 164 -3.23 -12.22 26.61
N SER A 165 -2.73 -11.87 25.43
CA SER A 165 -2.60 -10.49 24.97
C SER A 165 -3.92 -10.04 24.34
N ARG A 166 -4.52 -8.96 24.86
CA ARG A 166 -5.62 -8.30 24.14
C ARG A 166 -5.07 -7.66 22.86
N PRO A 167 -5.73 -7.81 21.70
CA PRO A 167 -5.26 -7.19 20.47
C PRO A 167 -5.16 -5.67 20.67
N GLY A 168 -3.95 -5.14 20.53
CA GLY A 168 -3.74 -3.70 20.41
C GLY A 168 -4.62 -3.16 19.28
N ARG A 169 -5.34 -2.07 19.54
CA ARG A 169 -6.12 -1.34 18.52
C ARG A 169 -5.15 -0.81 17.46
N GLY A 170 -4.88 -1.55 16.39
CA GLY A 170 -3.99 -1.04 15.35
C GLY A 170 -3.93 -1.84 14.04
N GLY A 171 -4.22 -3.14 14.06
CA GLY A 171 -4.15 -3.97 12.84
C GLY A 171 -5.52 -4.47 12.41
N THR A 172 -6.01 -4.02 11.25
CA THR A 172 -7.04 -4.77 10.53
C THR A 172 -6.41 -6.10 10.09
N ALA A 173 -6.97 -7.21 10.57
CA ALA A 173 -6.49 -8.54 10.25
C ALA A 173 -6.65 -8.79 8.73
N ASP A 174 -5.54 -9.04 8.04
CA ASP A 174 -5.57 -9.57 6.68
C ASP A 174 -6.13 -11.00 6.76
N ARG A 175 -7.35 -11.17 6.26
CA ARG A 175 -8.11 -12.43 6.31
C ARG A 175 -8.17 -13.03 4.92
N THR A 176 -7.08 -13.66 4.52
CA THR A 176 -7.03 -14.52 3.34
C THR A 176 -6.03 -15.65 3.57
N SER A 177 -6.48 -16.76 4.17
CA SER A 177 -6.13 -18.10 3.70
C SER A 177 -6.95 -19.16 4.41
N SER A 178 -7.28 -20.19 3.62
CA SER A 178 -8.01 -21.39 3.95
C SER A 178 -7.21 -22.22 4.96
N ALA A 179 -7.85 -22.67 6.05
CA ALA A 179 -7.23 -23.60 6.98
C ALA A 179 -6.82 -24.90 6.26
N PRO A 180 -5.63 -25.48 6.53
CA PRO A 180 -5.26 -26.78 5.99
C PRO A 180 -6.20 -27.85 6.57
N ALA A 181 -6.81 -28.64 5.68
CA ALA A 181 -7.66 -29.75 6.06
C ALA A 181 -6.81 -30.82 6.77
N GLY A 182 -7.14 -31.10 8.04
CA GLY A 182 -6.57 -32.22 8.77
C GLY A 182 -6.90 -33.58 8.10
N PRO A 183 -6.20 -34.66 8.48
CA PRO A 183 -6.37 -35.99 7.90
C PRO A 183 -7.67 -36.62 8.39
N GLY A 184 -8.76 -36.23 7.74
CA GLY A 184 -10.12 -36.71 8.00
C GLY A 184 -11.01 -36.21 6.88
N GLY A 185 -10.94 -36.91 5.74
CA GLY A 185 -11.62 -36.55 4.50
C GLY A 185 -13.13 -36.42 4.67
N ARG A 186 -13.58 -35.22 5.03
CA ARG A 186 -14.92 -34.74 4.67
C ARG A 186 -14.81 -34.19 3.26
N ALA A 187 -15.64 -34.72 2.37
CA ALA A 187 -15.79 -34.22 1.00
C ALA A 187 -15.86 -32.69 1.03
N VAL A 188 -14.89 -32.04 0.37
CA VAL A 188 -14.87 -30.58 0.22
C VAL A 188 -16.21 -30.20 -0.41
N PRO A 189 -17.06 -29.40 0.27
CA PRO A 189 -18.32 -28.99 -0.33
C PRO A 189 -18.01 -28.35 -1.68
N HIS A 190 -18.80 -28.71 -2.71
CA HIS A 190 -18.64 -28.15 -4.05
C HIS A 190 -18.49 -26.63 -3.95
N GLN A 191 -17.27 -26.13 -4.15
CA GLN A 191 -17.01 -24.70 -4.18
C GLN A 191 -17.93 -24.11 -5.24
N SER A 192 -18.68 -23.09 -4.84
CA SER A 192 -19.55 -22.38 -5.77
C SER A 192 -18.73 -21.88 -6.96
N VAL A 193 -19.36 -21.74 -8.13
CA VAL A 193 -18.72 -21.13 -9.32
C VAL A 193 -18.07 -19.78 -8.96
N HIS A 194 -18.74 -19.03 -8.07
CA HIS A 194 -18.26 -17.77 -7.53
C HIS A 194 -16.94 -17.92 -6.74
N GLU A 195 -16.83 -18.86 -5.81
CA GLU A 195 -15.62 -19.08 -5.02
C GLU A 195 -14.43 -19.52 -5.87
N ARG A 196 -14.66 -20.34 -6.90
CA ARG A 196 -13.61 -20.76 -7.84
C ARG A 196 -13.07 -19.57 -8.64
N LEU A 197 -13.96 -18.77 -9.23
CA LEU A 197 -13.55 -17.56 -9.97
C LEU A 197 -12.78 -16.57 -9.08
N MET A 198 -13.22 -16.41 -7.83
CA MET A 198 -12.52 -15.59 -6.84
C MET A 198 -11.13 -16.12 -6.51
N ALA A 199 -10.97 -17.44 -6.39
CA ALA A 199 -9.68 -18.08 -6.14
C ALA A 199 -8.74 -17.90 -7.35
N GLU A 200 -9.23 -18.13 -8.57
CA GLU A 200 -8.46 -17.95 -9.81
C GLU A 200 -7.96 -16.52 -9.98
N ILE A 201 -8.83 -15.52 -9.79
CA ILE A 201 -8.42 -14.10 -9.90
C ILE A 201 -7.40 -13.73 -8.82
N ARG A 202 -7.54 -14.26 -7.59
CA ARG A 202 -6.58 -14.01 -6.50
C ARG A 202 -5.23 -14.66 -6.78
N GLU A 203 -5.22 -15.91 -7.21
CA GLU A 203 -4.00 -16.62 -7.58
C GLU A 203 -3.25 -15.89 -8.69
N GLU A 204 -3.96 -15.39 -9.71
CA GLU A 204 -3.37 -14.59 -10.79
C GLU A 204 -2.84 -13.24 -10.28
N LEU A 205 -3.59 -12.54 -9.42
CA LEU A 205 -3.14 -11.29 -8.78
C LEU A 205 -1.90 -11.51 -7.92
N ASP A 206 -1.88 -12.57 -7.13
CA ASP A 206 -0.78 -12.91 -6.23
C ASP A 206 0.47 -13.27 -7.06
N ALA A 207 0.32 -14.04 -8.14
CA ALA A 207 1.41 -14.34 -9.06
C ALA A 207 1.98 -13.07 -9.73
N ILE A 208 1.11 -12.13 -10.13
CA ILE A 208 1.57 -10.85 -10.69
C ILE A 208 2.26 -10.01 -9.60
N HIS A 209 1.69 -9.90 -8.41
CA HIS A 209 2.30 -9.13 -7.33
C HIS A 209 3.66 -9.70 -6.94
N GLU A 210 3.77 -11.02 -6.79
CA GLU A 210 5.02 -11.71 -6.49
C GLU A 210 6.08 -11.46 -7.58
N PHE A 211 5.69 -11.45 -8.86
CA PHE A 211 6.58 -11.10 -9.95
C PHE A 211 7.02 -9.62 -9.93
N GLN A 212 6.08 -8.71 -9.69
CA GLN A 212 6.32 -7.26 -9.77
C GLN A 212 7.09 -6.71 -8.55
N ARG A 213 6.76 -7.24 -7.38
CA ARG A 213 7.25 -6.86 -6.06
C ARG A 213 7.28 -8.13 -5.21
N PRO A 214 8.31 -8.98 -5.37
CA PRO A 214 8.46 -10.13 -4.50
C PRO A 214 8.39 -9.60 -3.07
N THR A 215 7.51 -10.20 -2.27
CA THR A 215 7.35 -9.79 -0.88
C THR A 215 8.17 -10.73 -0.01
N PRO A 216 8.84 -10.24 1.04
CA PRO A 216 9.55 -11.13 1.94
C PRO A 216 8.61 -12.21 2.49
N GLY A 217 9.05 -13.46 2.39
CA GLY A 217 8.27 -14.64 2.77
C GLY A 217 8.09 -14.77 4.28
N ALA A 218 7.61 -15.93 4.73
CA ALA A 218 7.43 -16.19 6.16
C ALA A 218 8.76 -16.17 6.93
N VAL A 219 9.86 -16.63 6.32
CA VAL A 219 11.18 -16.62 6.96
C VAL A 219 11.64 -15.19 7.17
N ALA A 220 11.54 -14.33 6.17
CA ALA A 220 11.91 -12.94 6.35
C ALA A 220 11.02 -12.21 7.38
N ARG A 221 9.70 -12.43 7.35
CA ARG A 221 8.75 -11.73 8.25
C ARG A 221 8.84 -12.18 9.71
N HIS A 222 9.15 -13.45 9.97
CA HIS A 222 9.06 -14.01 11.32
C HIS A 222 10.43 -14.44 11.87
N LEU A 223 11.30 -15.00 11.03
CA LEU A 223 12.61 -15.49 11.46
C LEU A 223 13.73 -14.43 11.34
N LEU A 224 13.64 -13.46 10.43
CA LEU A 224 14.64 -12.39 10.27
C LEU A 224 14.34 -11.13 11.12
N THR A 225 13.64 -11.30 12.23
CA THR A 225 13.33 -10.22 13.17
C THR A 225 14.40 -10.09 14.27
N PRO A 226 14.56 -8.90 14.89
CA PRO A 226 15.43 -8.76 16.06
C PRO A 226 15.06 -9.73 17.20
N ALA A 227 13.77 -10.00 17.38
CA ALA A 227 13.29 -10.92 18.41
C ALA A 227 13.71 -12.36 18.13
N ALA A 228 13.57 -12.84 16.89
CA ALA A 228 14.06 -14.14 16.46
C ALA A 228 15.56 -14.28 16.69
N ALA A 229 16.34 -13.23 16.37
CA ALA A 229 17.78 -13.23 16.61
C ALA A 229 18.09 -13.45 18.10
N ILE A 230 17.44 -12.69 19.00
CA ILE A 230 17.62 -12.87 20.44
C ILE A 230 17.35 -14.31 20.89
N LEU A 231 16.24 -14.90 20.43
CA LEU A 231 15.85 -16.27 20.77
C LEU A 231 16.88 -17.30 20.31
N VAL A 232 17.41 -17.18 19.08
CA VAL A 232 18.41 -18.11 18.54
C VAL A 232 19.74 -18.00 19.27
N PHE A 233 20.23 -16.78 19.52
CA PHE A 233 21.49 -16.57 20.28
C PHE A 233 21.38 -17.12 21.72
N ASP A 234 20.24 -16.91 22.40
CA ASP A 234 20.01 -17.44 23.75
C ASP A 234 19.94 -18.96 23.77
N THR A 235 19.24 -19.55 22.80
CA THR A 235 19.06 -21.00 22.70
C THR A 235 20.38 -21.72 22.50
N LEU A 236 21.26 -21.15 21.66
CA LEU A 236 22.62 -21.65 21.44
C LEU A 236 23.60 -21.30 22.56
N ARG A 237 23.19 -20.48 23.54
CA ARG A 237 24.03 -19.98 24.64
C ARG A 237 25.30 -19.28 24.13
N VAL A 238 25.21 -18.60 22.99
CA VAL A 238 26.30 -17.82 22.42
C VAL A 238 26.15 -16.34 22.75
N ARG A 239 27.28 -15.63 22.85
CA ARG A 239 27.27 -14.19 23.14
C ARG A 239 26.60 -13.42 22.00
N LYS A 240 25.58 -12.64 22.34
CA LYS A 240 24.89 -11.74 21.40
C LYS A 240 25.82 -10.60 20.94
N PRO A 241 25.98 -10.39 19.62
CA PRO A 241 26.67 -9.23 19.09
C PRO A 241 25.97 -7.92 19.51
N PRO A 242 26.72 -6.80 19.69
CA PRO A 242 26.13 -5.52 20.06
C PRO A 242 25.02 -5.05 19.11
N ILE A 243 25.12 -5.37 17.82
CA ILE A 243 24.11 -5.00 16.82
C ILE A 243 22.77 -5.71 17.04
N VAL A 244 22.78 -6.99 17.46
CA VAL A 244 21.55 -7.75 17.77
C VAL A 244 20.85 -7.16 18.99
N VAL A 245 21.60 -6.86 20.05
CA VAL A 245 21.06 -6.20 21.25
C VAL A 245 20.52 -4.81 20.93
N THR A 246 21.23 -4.06 20.07
CA THR A 246 20.79 -2.73 19.61
C THR A 246 19.50 -2.83 18.80
N ALA A 247 19.41 -3.78 17.87
CA ALA A 247 18.22 -3.98 17.05
C ALA A 247 17.00 -4.32 17.91
N GLN A 248 17.14 -5.21 18.91
CA GLN A 248 16.04 -5.52 19.83
C GLN A 248 15.59 -4.29 20.63
N ARG A 249 16.55 -3.49 21.13
CA ARG A 249 16.23 -2.24 21.83
C ARG A 249 15.51 -1.25 20.92
N VAL A 250 15.95 -1.11 19.67
CA VAL A 250 15.30 -0.22 18.69
C VAL A 250 13.90 -0.71 18.34
N ALA A 251 13.69 -2.02 18.19
CA ALA A 251 12.39 -2.60 17.92
C ALA A 251 11.40 -2.32 19.05
N THR A 252 11.84 -2.49 20.30
CA THR A 252 10.97 -2.38 21.49
C THR A 252 10.81 -0.96 22.01
N ALA A 253 11.87 -0.15 22.01
CA ALA A 253 11.89 1.17 22.64
C ALA A 253 12.27 2.31 21.68
N GLY A 254 12.77 2.00 20.49
CA GLY A 254 13.29 3.00 19.55
C GLY A 254 14.68 3.47 19.93
N THR A 255 15.06 4.66 19.47
CA THR A 255 16.32 5.32 19.86
C THR A 255 16.05 6.39 20.91
N ARG A 256 17.13 6.89 21.55
CA ARG A 256 17.03 8.00 22.51
C ARG A 256 16.40 9.24 21.87
N ASP A 257 16.82 9.57 20.65
CA ASP A 257 16.37 10.77 19.94
C ASP A 257 15.01 10.57 19.25
N TYR A 258 14.62 9.31 19.06
CA TYR A 258 13.40 8.94 18.37
C TYR A 258 12.78 7.69 19.00
N PRO A 259 12.02 7.85 20.10
CA PRO A 259 11.37 6.73 20.79
C PRO A 259 10.37 5.99 19.91
N ARG A 260 10.12 4.70 20.22
CA ARG A 260 9.19 3.85 19.47
C ARG A 260 7.78 4.42 19.38
N GLU A 261 7.24 4.92 20.48
CA GLU A 261 5.92 5.55 20.54
C GLU A 261 5.81 6.73 19.56
N ARG A 262 6.84 7.58 19.50
CA ARG A 262 6.89 8.70 18.56
C ARG A 262 6.92 8.20 17.11
N TYR A 263 7.72 7.16 16.83
CA TYR A 263 7.78 6.55 15.51
C TYR A 263 6.42 6.06 15.06
N GLU A 264 5.73 5.31 15.90
CA GLU A 264 4.40 4.76 15.60
C GLU A 264 3.37 5.88 15.40
N ALA A 265 3.36 6.89 16.27
CA ALA A 265 2.48 8.05 16.13
C ALA A 265 2.74 8.83 14.82
N GLU A 266 4.00 8.97 14.39
CA GLU A 266 4.32 9.64 13.12
C GLU A 266 3.95 8.77 11.91
N VAL A 267 4.14 7.45 11.95
CA VAL A 267 3.64 6.52 10.92
C VAL A 267 2.11 6.65 10.78
N GLU A 268 1.38 6.58 11.90
CA GLU A 268 -0.07 6.74 11.90
C GLU A 268 -0.51 8.10 11.36
N ALA A 269 0.16 9.19 11.76
CA ALA A 269 -0.13 10.53 11.27
C ALA A 269 0.10 10.65 9.75
N VAL A 270 1.20 10.07 9.24
CA VAL A 270 1.51 10.05 7.79
C VAL A 270 0.47 9.23 7.03
N LEU A 271 0.04 8.08 7.55
CA LEU A 271 -1.02 7.26 6.96
C LEU A 271 -2.38 7.99 6.95
N ALA A 272 -2.74 8.65 8.05
CA ALA A 272 -3.94 9.46 8.13
C ALA A 272 -3.94 10.60 7.11
N LEU A 273 -2.81 11.31 6.98
CA LEU A 273 -2.63 12.37 5.97
C LEU A 273 -2.76 11.82 4.54
N LYS A 274 -2.16 10.65 4.24
CA LYS A 274 -2.34 10.00 2.94
C LYS A 274 -3.83 9.74 2.67
N HIS A 275 -4.57 9.14 3.60
CA HIS A 275 -6.00 8.89 3.44
C HIS A 275 -6.82 10.17 3.29
N GLU A 276 -6.46 11.24 4.00
CA GLU A 276 -7.13 12.54 3.89
C GLU A 276 -6.90 13.17 2.51
N ILE A 277 -5.65 13.17 2.03
CA ILE A 277 -5.29 13.64 0.69
C ILE A 277 -6.06 12.87 -0.39
N GLN A 278 -6.19 11.55 -0.25
CA GLN A 278 -6.97 10.72 -1.17
C GLN A 278 -8.45 11.12 -1.18
N GLY A 279 -9.03 11.37 0.00
CA GLY A 279 -10.40 11.87 0.12
C GLY A 279 -10.58 13.23 -0.57
N TRP A 280 -9.65 14.15 -0.37
CA TRP A 280 -9.65 15.45 -1.04
C TRP A 280 -9.45 15.35 -2.55
N ASN A 281 -8.59 14.44 -3.03
CA ASN A 281 -8.40 14.18 -4.46
C ASN A 281 -9.70 13.73 -5.12
N LEU A 282 -10.42 12.81 -4.46
CA LEU A 282 -11.71 12.34 -4.95
C LEU A 282 -12.76 13.46 -4.95
N ILE A 283 -12.94 14.16 -3.82
CA ILE A 283 -13.94 15.24 -3.70
C ILE A 283 -13.69 16.35 -4.73
N ASN A 284 -12.42 16.75 -4.91
CA ASN A 284 -12.08 17.78 -5.88
C ASN A 284 -12.33 17.30 -7.30
N GLY A 285 -11.97 16.06 -7.63
CA GLY A 285 -12.17 15.53 -8.97
C GLY A 285 -13.63 15.22 -9.32
N LEU A 286 -14.48 15.00 -8.33
CA LEU A 286 -15.91 14.83 -8.56
C LEU A 286 -16.62 16.15 -8.89
N HIS A 287 -16.05 17.33 -8.63
CA HIS A 287 -16.72 18.61 -8.85
C HIS A 287 -18.15 18.63 -8.30
N LEU A 288 -18.31 18.23 -7.05
CA LEU A 288 -19.63 18.11 -6.42
C LEU A 288 -20.31 19.47 -6.31
N GLU A 289 -21.53 19.55 -6.80
CA GLU A 289 -22.44 20.67 -6.56
C GLU A 289 -22.77 20.78 -5.06
N PRO A 290 -23.11 21.98 -4.53
CA PRO A 290 -23.48 22.15 -3.13
C PRO A 290 -24.53 21.15 -2.63
N TRP A 291 -25.60 20.96 -3.40
CA TRP A 291 -26.66 20.03 -3.04
C TRP A 291 -26.17 18.57 -3.03
N GLN A 292 -25.25 18.20 -3.93
CA GLN A 292 -24.63 16.86 -3.94
C GLN A 292 -23.79 16.64 -2.68
N VAL A 293 -23.01 17.65 -2.26
CA VAL A 293 -22.22 17.59 -1.02
C VAL A 293 -23.12 17.33 0.18
N TYR A 294 -24.21 18.10 0.35
CA TYR A 294 -25.13 17.91 1.47
C TYR A 294 -25.84 16.55 1.44
N ARG A 295 -26.26 16.08 0.26
CA ARG A 295 -26.87 14.75 0.11
C ARG A 295 -25.88 13.62 0.43
N LEU A 296 -24.63 13.74 -0.02
CA LEU A 296 -23.59 12.76 0.29
C LEU A 296 -23.24 12.72 1.77
N ILE A 297 -23.22 13.87 2.48
CA ILE A 297 -23.02 13.91 3.94
C ILE A 297 -24.06 13.05 4.64
N ASP A 298 -25.35 13.26 4.34
CA ASP A 298 -26.45 12.50 4.96
C ASP A 298 -26.35 10.98 4.67
N VAL A 299 -26.03 10.60 3.43
CA VAL A 299 -25.85 9.19 3.08
C VAL A 299 -24.64 8.58 3.82
N VAL A 300 -23.52 9.31 3.90
CA VAL A 300 -22.30 8.86 4.57
C VAL A 300 -22.48 8.76 6.08
N GLU A 301 -23.19 9.69 6.72
CA GLU A 301 -23.50 9.63 8.16
C GLU A 301 -24.31 8.38 8.50
N ARG A 302 -25.33 8.07 7.68
CA ARG A 302 -26.10 6.81 7.79
C ARG A 302 -25.21 5.58 7.60
N ALA A 303 -24.31 5.62 6.61
CA ALA A 303 -23.37 4.53 6.34
C ALA A 303 -22.44 4.26 7.54
N ARG A 304 -21.95 5.31 8.18
CA ARG A 304 -21.12 5.20 9.38
C ARG A 304 -21.91 4.68 10.59
N HIS A 305 -23.19 5.04 10.71
CA HIS A 305 -24.04 4.48 11.76
C HIS A 305 -24.19 2.96 11.62
N VAL A 306 -24.42 2.47 10.39
CA VAL A 306 -24.48 1.03 10.09
C VAL A 306 -23.16 0.32 10.44
N GLU A 307 -22.01 0.90 10.08
CA GLU A 307 -20.72 0.30 10.42
C GLU A 307 -20.42 0.34 11.93
N ALA A 308 -20.83 1.39 12.63
CA ALA A 308 -20.73 1.47 14.09
C ALA A 308 -21.58 0.39 14.77
N GLN A 309 -22.82 0.18 14.32
CA GLN A 309 -23.68 -0.91 14.81
C GLN A 309 -23.03 -2.28 14.58
N ARG A 310 -22.46 -2.50 13.38
CA ARG A 310 -21.74 -3.72 13.04
C ARG A 310 -20.55 -3.95 13.97
N GLN A 311 -19.78 -2.90 14.25
CA GLN A 311 -18.62 -2.97 15.12
C GLN A 311 -19.03 -3.24 16.58
N SER A 312 -20.09 -2.59 17.08
CA SER A 312 -20.63 -2.86 18.41
C SER A 312 -21.12 -4.30 18.54
N ALA A 313 -21.87 -4.80 17.56
CA ALA A 313 -22.34 -6.20 17.55
C ALA A 313 -21.16 -7.20 17.59
N ARG A 314 -20.06 -6.91 16.89
CA ARG A 314 -18.83 -7.74 16.94
C ARG A 314 -18.16 -7.73 18.31
N LEU A 315 -18.21 -6.60 19.01
CA LEU A 315 -17.61 -6.47 20.35
C LEU A 315 -18.48 -7.13 21.43
N GLU A 316 -19.81 -7.04 21.31
CA GLU A 316 -20.77 -7.61 22.26
C GLU A 316 -20.80 -9.14 22.21
N VAL A 317 -20.75 -9.72 21.01
CA VAL A 317 -20.94 -11.17 20.85
C VAL A 317 -19.68 -11.97 21.22
N GLY A 318 -18.49 -11.35 21.28
CA GLY A 318 -17.21 -12.06 21.51
C GLY A 318 -16.87 -13.14 20.46
N ALA A 319 -17.77 -13.39 19.51
CA ALA A 319 -17.76 -14.36 18.44
C ALA A 319 -18.32 -13.70 17.17
N ARG A 320 -18.13 -14.37 16.02
CA ARG A 320 -18.59 -13.87 14.71
C ARG A 320 -20.08 -13.47 14.79
N PRO A 321 -20.47 -12.32 14.18
CA PRO A 321 -21.88 -12.03 13.93
C PRO A 321 -22.52 -13.26 13.28
N SER A 322 -23.79 -13.51 13.60
CA SER A 322 -24.52 -14.55 12.88
C SER A 322 -24.44 -14.27 11.37
N GLY A 323 -24.42 -15.31 10.52
CA GLY A 323 -24.39 -15.11 9.07
C GLY A 323 -25.52 -14.20 8.57
N THR A 324 -26.64 -14.20 9.29
CA THR A 324 -27.79 -13.31 9.07
C THR A 324 -27.51 -11.83 9.37
N ASP A 325 -26.73 -11.51 10.41
CA ASP A 325 -26.37 -10.13 10.73
C ASP A 325 -25.45 -9.52 9.68
N ASP A 326 -24.42 -10.27 9.26
CA ASP A 326 -23.50 -9.81 8.21
C ASP A 326 -24.22 -9.59 6.87
N VAL A 327 -25.18 -10.46 6.51
CA VAL A 327 -26.03 -10.27 5.33
C VAL A 327 -26.84 -8.97 5.45
N ARG A 328 -27.48 -8.73 6.60
CA ARG A 328 -28.27 -7.51 6.83
C ARG A 328 -27.41 -6.24 6.77
N PHE A 329 -26.23 -6.25 7.40
CA PHE A 329 -25.30 -5.12 7.35
C PHE A 329 -24.84 -4.84 5.91
N ASN A 330 -24.51 -5.89 5.15
CA ASN A 330 -24.10 -5.75 3.75
C ASN A 330 -25.25 -5.21 2.87
N GLN A 331 -26.49 -5.65 3.09
CA GLN A 331 -27.67 -5.11 2.38
C GLN A 331 -27.88 -3.62 2.68
N ALA A 332 -27.80 -3.21 3.95
CA ALA A 332 -27.92 -1.81 4.34
C ALA A 332 -26.80 -0.95 3.73
N ALA A 333 -25.57 -1.46 3.76
CA ALA A 333 -24.39 -0.83 3.18
C ALA A 333 -24.54 -0.60 1.65
N ARG A 334 -25.10 -1.58 0.93
CA ARG A 334 -25.43 -1.45 -0.51
C ARG A 334 -26.49 -0.42 -0.79
N ALA A 335 -27.59 -0.45 -0.05
CA ALA A 335 -28.68 0.51 -0.25
C ALA A 335 -28.17 1.96 -0.11
N LEU A 336 -27.21 2.18 0.80
CA LEU A 336 -26.56 3.47 1.00
C LEU A 336 -25.55 3.80 -0.11
N GLU A 337 -24.79 2.82 -0.60
CA GLU A 337 -23.94 3.01 -1.78
C GLU A 337 -24.76 3.39 -3.03
N ASP A 338 -25.87 2.69 -3.28
CA ASP A 338 -26.78 3.00 -4.38
C ASP A 338 -27.43 4.38 -4.22
N ALA A 339 -27.71 4.78 -2.98
CA ALA A 339 -28.20 6.13 -2.67
C ALA A 339 -27.14 7.20 -2.97
N ALA A 340 -25.88 6.95 -2.61
CA ALA A 340 -24.78 7.86 -2.94
C ALA A 340 -24.53 7.91 -4.45
N ALA A 341 -24.58 6.76 -5.13
CA ALA A 341 -24.46 6.67 -6.58
C ALA A 341 -25.50 7.53 -7.30
N ARG A 342 -26.78 7.48 -6.88
CA ARG A 342 -27.85 8.31 -7.45
C ARG A 342 -27.66 9.82 -7.29
N VAL A 343 -26.78 10.26 -6.38
CA VAL A 343 -26.45 11.69 -6.24
C VAL A 343 -25.51 12.15 -7.36
N LEU A 344 -24.74 11.23 -7.95
CA LEU A 344 -23.68 11.53 -8.90
C LEU A 344 -24.21 11.56 -10.35
N THR A 345 -23.54 12.34 -11.19
CA THR A 345 -23.79 12.37 -12.63
C THR A 345 -23.06 11.23 -13.34
N PRO A 346 -23.44 10.86 -14.58
CA PRO A 346 -22.70 9.86 -15.36
C PRO A 346 -21.21 10.20 -15.53
N GLY A 347 -20.85 11.48 -15.64
CA GLY A 347 -19.44 11.90 -15.71
C GLY A 347 -18.69 11.65 -14.39
N GLN A 348 -19.32 11.94 -13.25
CA GLN A 348 -18.78 11.66 -11.92
C GLN A 348 -18.63 10.15 -11.65
N HIS A 349 -19.51 9.31 -12.23
CA HIS A 349 -19.36 7.86 -12.19
C HIS A 349 -18.09 7.39 -12.91
N ARG A 350 -17.82 7.90 -14.12
CA ARG A 350 -16.57 7.59 -14.83
C ARG A 350 -15.34 7.98 -14.00
N VAL A 351 -15.39 9.16 -13.38
CA VAL A 351 -14.32 9.60 -12.46
C VAL A 351 -14.11 8.62 -11.31
N LEU A 352 -15.19 8.07 -10.72
CA LEU A 352 -15.09 7.07 -9.65
C LEU A 352 -14.51 5.73 -10.13
N ASP A 353 -14.96 5.27 -11.30
CA ASP A 353 -14.57 3.97 -11.84
C ASP A 353 -13.08 3.97 -12.20
N GLU A 354 -12.60 5.08 -12.77
CA GLU A 354 -11.21 5.32 -13.16
C GLU A 354 -10.35 5.88 -12.01
N PHE A 355 -10.92 6.11 -10.82
CA PHE A 355 -10.19 6.76 -9.72
C PHE A 355 -9.08 5.85 -9.20
N VAL A 356 -7.84 6.19 -9.58
CA VAL A 356 -6.64 5.59 -9.00
C VAL A 356 -6.17 6.45 -7.84
N VAL A 357 -5.86 5.80 -6.73
CA VAL A 357 -5.37 6.46 -5.52
C VAL A 357 -3.93 6.94 -5.75
N CYS A 358 -3.74 8.09 -6.40
CA CYS A 358 -2.42 8.64 -6.70
C CYS A 358 -2.13 9.95 -5.97
N PHE A 359 -0.85 10.19 -5.70
CA PHE A 359 -0.36 11.41 -5.06
C PHE A 359 -0.19 12.57 -6.05
N LYS A 360 0.02 12.28 -7.34
CA LYS A 360 0.27 13.26 -8.41
C LYS A 360 -0.74 13.08 -9.54
N GLY A 361 -1.60 14.08 -9.78
CA GLY A 361 -2.36 14.20 -11.02
C GLY A 361 -1.65 15.18 -11.94
N LYS A 362 -1.37 14.81 -13.20
CA LYS A 362 -0.72 15.73 -14.15
C LYS A 362 -1.75 16.58 -14.90
N PRO A 363 -1.45 17.84 -15.21
CA PRO A 363 -2.32 18.68 -16.02
C PRO A 363 -2.38 18.16 -17.47
N SER A 364 -3.59 18.11 -18.03
CA SER A 364 -3.84 17.93 -19.47
C SER A 364 -4.32 19.26 -20.06
N LEU A 365 -3.94 19.55 -21.31
CA LEU A 365 -4.45 20.72 -22.04
C LEU A 365 -5.93 20.54 -22.45
N ARG A 366 -6.42 19.29 -22.55
CA ARG A 366 -7.83 18.97 -22.83
C ARG A 366 -8.67 18.86 -21.57
N ASP A 367 -8.06 18.43 -20.47
CA ASP A 367 -8.71 18.36 -19.16
C ASP A 367 -7.88 19.11 -18.10
N PRO A 368 -8.19 20.41 -17.86
CA PRO A 368 -7.46 21.21 -16.89
C PRO A 368 -7.74 20.78 -15.44
N VAL A 369 -8.70 19.87 -15.22
CA VAL A 369 -9.02 19.37 -13.89
C VAL A 369 -8.01 18.30 -13.48
N ARG A 370 -7.26 18.60 -12.42
CA ARG A 370 -6.42 17.62 -11.72
C ARG A 370 -7.28 16.69 -10.86
N VAL A 371 -7.94 15.71 -11.46
CA VAL A 371 -8.35 14.53 -10.69
C VAL A 371 -7.11 13.70 -10.40
N GLY A 372 -7.13 12.82 -9.40
CA GLY A 372 -6.02 11.90 -9.08
C GLY A 372 -5.73 10.89 -10.19
N GLN A 373 -5.42 11.37 -11.39
CA GLN A 373 -5.17 10.60 -12.59
C GLN A 373 -3.75 10.93 -13.04
N ALA A 374 -2.86 9.95 -12.94
CA ALA A 374 -1.80 9.85 -13.92
C ALA A 374 -2.40 8.97 -15.02
N ASP A 375 -2.86 9.59 -16.11
CA ASP A 375 -3.28 8.81 -17.27
C ASP A 375 -2.11 7.87 -17.64
N VAL A 376 -2.40 6.57 -17.67
CA VAL A 376 -1.43 5.52 -17.93
C VAL A 376 -0.77 5.76 -19.30
N SER A 377 -1.47 6.45 -20.20
CA SER A 377 -1.00 6.89 -21.51
C SER A 377 0.12 7.93 -21.46
N ILE A 378 0.25 8.74 -20.40
CA ILE A 378 1.27 9.81 -20.32
C ILE A 378 2.69 9.23 -20.36
N ARG A 379 2.87 8.05 -19.75
CA ARG A 379 4.15 7.34 -19.81
C ARG A 379 4.47 6.95 -21.25
N MET A 380 3.47 6.49 -21.99
CA MET A 380 3.60 6.12 -23.40
C MET A 380 3.82 7.35 -24.28
N GLU A 381 3.16 8.47 -24.02
CA GLU A 381 3.36 9.72 -24.76
C GLU A 381 4.79 10.24 -24.58
N THR A 382 5.28 10.26 -23.33
CA THR A 382 6.67 10.64 -23.02
C THR A 382 7.66 9.71 -23.70
N TRP A 383 7.37 8.40 -23.69
CA TRP A 383 8.20 7.41 -24.37
C TRP A 383 8.19 7.59 -25.88
N LEU A 384 7.02 7.85 -26.51
CA LEU A 384 6.90 8.14 -27.93
C LEU A 384 7.69 9.40 -28.31
N ALA A 385 7.58 10.47 -27.53
CA ALA A 385 8.32 11.72 -27.76
C ALA A 385 9.84 11.53 -27.69
N HIS A 386 10.32 10.57 -26.89
CA HIS A 386 11.72 10.16 -26.85
C HIS A 386 12.07 9.25 -28.04
N ALA A 387 11.25 8.24 -28.32
CA ALA A 387 11.43 7.27 -29.39
C ALA A 387 11.56 7.91 -30.78
N ARG A 388 10.83 9.02 -31.03
CA ARG A 388 10.95 9.85 -32.25
C ARG A 388 12.38 10.30 -32.57
N ARG A 389 13.26 10.37 -31.57
CA ARG A 389 14.63 10.90 -31.67
C ARG A 389 15.71 9.82 -31.67
N LEU A 390 15.31 8.55 -31.52
CA LEU A 390 16.25 7.43 -31.44
C LEU A 390 16.57 6.89 -32.84
N ASP A 391 17.79 6.40 -33.02
CA ASP A 391 18.14 5.57 -34.16
C ASP A 391 17.54 4.15 -34.01
N ALA A 392 17.69 3.31 -35.03
CA ALA A 392 17.11 1.96 -35.03
C ALA A 392 17.62 1.11 -33.84
N ALA A 393 18.91 1.17 -33.54
CA ALA A 393 19.50 0.40 -32.44
C ALA A 393 19.04 0.91 -31.06
N GLY A 394 18.97 2.23 -30.88
CA GLY A 394 18.46 2.87 -29.68
C GLY A 394 16.97 2.58 -29.46
N LEU A 395 16.18 2.58 -30.54
CA LEU A 395 14.75 2.25 -30.47
C LEU A 395 14.53 0.82 -29.99
N GLU A 396 15.24 -0.17 -30.54
CA GLU A 396 15.09 -1.57 -30.12
C GLU A 396 15.48 -1.77 -28.64
N LYS A 397 16.55 -1.12 -28.17
CA LYS A 397 16.91 -1.12 -26.74
C LYS A 397 15.83 -0.48 -25.88
N SER A 398 15.26 0.64 -26.33
CA SER A 398 14.18 1.36 -25.64
C SER A 398 12.90 0.51 -25.55
N ILE A 399 12.53 -0.19 -26.63
CA ILE A 399 11.39 -1.12 -26.66
C ILE A 399 11.63 -2.28 -25.69
N ALA A 400 12.79 -2.94 -25.76
CA ALA A 400 13.12 -4.05 -24.86
C ALA A 400 13.06 -3.62 -23.39
N HIS A 401 13.61 -2.45 -23.07
CA HIS A 401 13.55 -1.88 -21.72
C HIS A 401 12.10 -1.56 -21.30
N LEU A 402 11.30 -0.98 -22.21
CA LEU A 402 9.91 -0.65 -21.93
C LEU A 402 9.09 -1.92 -21.64
N VAL A 403 9.20 -2.95 -22.48
CA VAL A 403 8.50 -4.23 -22.30
C VAL A 403 8.88 -4.89 -20.99
N ALA A 404 10.18 -5.01 -20.68
CA ALA A 404 10.63 -5.55 -19.39
C ALA A 404 10.09 -4.72 -18.20
N SER A 405 9.99 -3.40 -18.36
CA SER A 405 9.42 -2.52 -17.35
C SER A 405 7.90 -2.63 -17.22
N GLU A 406 7.19 -2.92 -18.32
CA GLU A 406 5.73 -3.14 -18.33
C GLU A 406 5.38 -4.50 -17.73
N GLU A 407 6.11 -5.56 -18.06
CA GLU A 407 6.01 -6.86 -17.37
C GLU A 407 6.12 -6.66 -15.86
N LYS A 408 7.17 -5.98 -15.42
CA LYS A 408 7.46 -5.76 -13.99
C LYS A 408 6.48 -4.80 -13.29
N ARG A 409 5.66 -4.03 -14.00
CA ARG A 409 4.83 -2.97 -13.35
C ARG A 409 3.34 -3.02 -13.64
N LEU A 410 2.93 -3.55 -14.80
CA LEU A 410 1.57 -3.41 -15.31
C LEU A 410 0.98 -4.71 -15.82
N LEU A 411 1.78 -5.61 -16.39
CA LEU A 411 1.29 -6.80 -17.09
C LEU A 411 1.52 -8.11 -16.35
N GLY A 412 2.55 -8.17 -15.49
CA GLY A 412 3.06 -9.45 -14.98
C GLY A 412 3.88 -10.18 -16.05
N PRO A 413 4.19 -11.48 -15.83
CA PRO A 413 4.93 -12.27 -16.80
C PRO A 413 4.13 -12.43 -18.10
N LEU A 414 4.77 -12.19 -19.25
CA LEU A 414 4.21 -12.40 -20.57
C LEU A 414 4.77 -13.68 -21.20
N SER A 415 3.95 -14.38 -21.98
CA SER A 415 4.41 -15.43 -22.88
C SER A 415 5.27 -14.85 -24.02
N ASP A 416 6.08 -15.69 -24.66
CA ASP A 416 6.91 -15.27 -25.81
C ASP A 416 6.07 -14.65 -26.94
N ARG A 417 4.85 -15.15 -27.14
CA ARG A 417 3.90 -14.61 -28.12
C ARG A 417 3.42 -13.22 -27.72
N GLU A 418 2.91 -13.06 -26.51
CA GLU A 418 2.42 -11.76 -26.02
C GLU A 418 3.54 -10.71 -26.01
N ARG A 419 4.75 -11.12 -25.63
CA ARG A 419 5.94 -10.27 -25.68
C ARG A 419 6.26 -9.84 -27.11
N SER A 420 6.24 -10.76 -28.07
CA SER A 420 6.47 -10.47 -29.49
C SER A 420 5.41 -9.51 -30.04
N ASP A 421 4.13 -9.76 -29.75
CA ASP A 421 3.00 -8.93 -30.17
C ASP A 421 3.13 -7.51 -29.56
N ARG A 422 3.52 -7.41 -28.29
CA ARG A 422 3.76 -6.14 -27.60
C ARG A 422 4.90 -5.35 -28.23
N VAL A 423 6.03 -6.01 -28.51
CA VAL A 423 7.19 -5.42 -29.21
C VAL A 423 6.77 -4.90 -30.60
N ALA A 424 5.98 -5.67 -31.35
CA ALA A 424 5.50 -5.27 -32.67
C ALA A 424 4.60 -4.02 -32.60
N ALA A 425 3.67 -3.98 -31.64
CA ALA A 425 2.78 -2.83 -31.44
C ALA A 425 3.56 -1.55 -31.08
N LEU A 426 4.52 -1.64 -30.14
CA LEU A 426 5.37 -0.53 -29.74
C LEU A 426 6.23 -0.03 -30.91
N ARG A 427 6.81 -0.94 -31.69
CA ARG A 427 7.59 -0.60 -32.89
C ARG A 427 6.74 0.11 -33.94
N HIS A 428 5.51 -0.35 -34.14
CA HIS A 428 4.58 0.27 -35.08
C HIS A 428 4.22 1.70 -34.67
N ALA A 429 3.86 1.91 -33.39
CA ALA A 429 3.53 3.23 -32.88
C ALA A 429 4.72 4.19 -32.86
N ALA A 430 5.92 3.72 -32.52
CA ALA A 430 7.13 4.55 -32.59
C ALA A 430 7.39 5.07 -34.02
N ARG A 431 7.18 4.22 -35.04
CA ARG A 431 7.28 4.62 -36.45
C ARG A 431 6.21 5.63 -36.84
N GLN A 432 4.97 5.44 -36.39
CA GLN A 432 3.89 6.41 -36.60
C GLN A 432 4.23 7.77 -35.99
N ALA A 433 4.68 7.79 -34.72
CA ALA A 433 5.09 9.01 -34.04
C ALA A 433 6.28 9.69 -34.73
N ALA A 434 7.26 8.93 -35.23
CA ALA A 434 8.41 9.48 -35.95
C ALA A 434 8.04 10.14 -37.29
N ALA A 435 6.95 9.69 -37.92
CA ALA A 435 6.44 10.28 -39.15
C ALA A 435 5.57 11.54 -38.92
N MET A 436 5.16 11.82 -37.68
CA MET A 436 4.37 13.00 -37.34
C MET A 436 5.26 14.25 -37.23
N THR A 437 4.74 15.39 -37.70
CA THR A 437 5.33 16.70 -37.37
C THR A 437 5.18 16.98 -35.87
N ASP A 438 5.90 17.97 -35.35
CA ASP A 438 5.77 18.32 -33.92
C ASP A 438 4.36 18.83 -33.55
N VAL A 439 3.69 19.50 -34.49
CA VAL A 439 2.31 19.97 -34.30
C VAL A 439 1.33 18.80 -34.32
N ASP A 440 1.47 17.89 -35.28
CA ASP A 440 0.60 16.69 -35.35
C ASP A 440 0.80 15.80 -34.13
N PHE A 441 2.05 15.61 -33.69
CA PHE A 441 2.33 14.84 -32.49
C PHE A 441 1.75 15.50 -31.23
N ALA A 442 1.75 16.82 -31.13
CA ALA A 442 1.12 17.52 -30.00
C ALA A 442 -0.42 17.35 -29.97
N LEU A 443 -1.06 17.14 -31.12
CA LEU A 443 -2.52 16.97 -31.22
C LEU A 443 -2.98 15.50 -31.12
N ASP A 444 -2.26 14.61 -31.80
CA ASP A 444 -2.64 13.19 -31.99
C ASP A 444 -1.77 12.21 -31.20
N GLY A 445 -0.63 12.65 -30.69
CA GLY A 445 0.27 11.87 -29.84
C GLY A 445 -0.42 11.23 -28.63
N PRO A 446 -1.31 11.94 -27.89
CA PRO A 446 -2.05 11.35 -26.78
C PRO A 446 -2.94 10.17 -27.20
N ALA A 447 -3.64 10.27 -28.33
CA ALA A 447 -4.48 9.17 -28.84
C ALA A 447 -3.64 7.97 -29.31
N LEU A 448 -2.47 8.23 -29.91
CA LEU A 448 -1.51 7.18 -30.24
C LEU A 448 -0.98 6.49 -28.98
N ALA A 449 -0.63 7.27 -27.94
CA ALA A 449 -0.16 6.78 -26.66
C ALA A 449 -1.21 5.91 -25.95
N GLU A 450 -2.47 6.34 -25.95
CA GLU A 450 -3.61 5.60 -25.38
C GLU A 450 -3.75 4.22 -26.03
N ARG A 451 -3.71 4.12 -27.38
CA ARG A 451 -3.80 2.85 -28.10
C ARG A 451 -2.69 1.85 -27.77
N ILE A 452 -1.49 2.34 -27.45
CA ILE A 452 -0.37 1.48 -27.05
C ILE A 452 -0.22 1.38 -25.55
N THR A 453 -1.10 1.97 -24.75
CA THR A 453 -1.02 1.83 -23.31
C THR A 453 -1.36 0.39 -22.95
N PRO A 454 -0.47 -0.33 -22.24
CA PRO A 454 -0.79 -1.70 -21.86
C PRO A 454 -1.94 -1.66 -20.84
N PRO A 455 -2.88 -2.62 -20.88
CA PRO A 455 -3.86 -2.75 -19.82
C PRO A 455 -3.14 -2.94 -18.48
N ASN A 456 -3.69 -2.36 -17.42
CA ASN A 456 -3.15 -2.56 -16.08
C ASN A 456 -3.77 -3.85 -15.53
N ARG A 457 -3.19 -5.00 -15.90
CA ARG A 457 -3.74 -6.33 -15.59
C ARG A 457 -4.05 -6.50 -14.09
N PRO A 458 -3.21 -6.07 -13.13
CA PRO A 458 -3.58 -6.05 -11.72
C PRO A 458 -4.82 -5.21 -11.39
N ALA A 459 -4.95 -4.02 -11.99
CA ALA A 459 -6.14 -3.19 -11.78
C ALA A 459 -7.39 -3.85 -12.38
N ASP A 460 -7.29 -4.41 -13.59
CA ASP A 460 -8.40 -5.08 -14.26
C ASP A 460 -8.86 -6.33 -13.50
N LEU A 461 -7.91 -7.15 -13.03
CA LEU A 461 -8.21 -8.31 -12.18
C LEU A 461 -8.81 -7.90 -10.84
N SER A 462 -8.28 -6.83 -10.23
CA SER A 462 -8.87 -6.25 -9.02
C SER A 462 -10.31 -5.82 -9.30
N ASP A 463 -10.58 -5.11 -10.39
CA ASP A 463 -11.93 -4.65 -10.74
C ASP A 463 -12.88 -5.83 -11.01
N ARG A 464 -12.42 -6.86 -11.73
CA ARG A 464 -13.17 -8.13 -11.87
C ARG A 464 -13.46 -8.77 -10.51
N LEU A 465 -12.50 -8.79 -9.60
CA LEU A 465 -12.70 -9.28 -8.23
C LEU A 465 -13.78 -8.48 -7.49
N HIS A 466 -13.81 -7.16 -7.69
CA HIS A 466 -14.86 -6.31 -7.13
C HIS A 466 -16.23 -6.61 -7.72
N ASP A 467 -16.33 -6.81 -9.02
CA ASP A 467 -17.58 -7.14 -9.69
C ASP A 467 -18.12 -8.48 -9.21
N VAL A 468 -17.24 -9.47 -9.06
CA VAL A 468 -17.57 -10.78 -8.52
C VAL A 468 -18.04 -10.64 -7.07
N HIS A 469 -17.34 -9.88 -6.23
CA HIS A 469 -17.78 -9.52 -4.87
C HIS A 469 -19.14 -8.79 -4.84
N ARG A 470 -19.41 -7.91 -5.82
CA ARG A 470 -20.67 -7.20 -5.99
C ARG A 470 -21.79 -8.13 -6.45
N ALA A 471 -21.52 -9.15 -7.26
CA ALA A 471 -22.50 -10.19 -7.54
C ALA A 471 -22.85 -11.00 -6.27
N ALA A 472 -21.92 -11.10 -5.32
CA ALA A 472 -22.02 -11.94 -4.12
C ALA A 472 -22.66 -11.32 -2.89
N GLY A 473 -23.09 -10.06 -2.93
CA GLY A 473 -23.63 -9.41 -1.73
C GLY A 473 -22.70 -8.38 -1.07
N GLN A 474 -21.47 -8.14 -1.55
CA GLN A 474 -20.56 -7.14 -0.97
C GLN A 474 -20.72 -5.72 -1.56
N THR A 475 -20.23 -4.72 -0.85
CA THR A 475 -20.22 -3.33 -1.32
C THR A 475 -19.12 -3.05 -2.34
N GLY A 476 -19.34 -2.05 -3.20
CA GLY A 476 -18.43 -1.60 -4.25
C GLY A 476 -17.40 -0.55 -3.80
N LYS A 477 -16.76 0.09 -4.78
CA LYS A 477 -15.66 1.06 -4.58
C LYS A 477 -16.11 2.30 -3.79
N LEU A 478 -17.31 2.83 -4.06
CA LEU A 478 -17.80 4.07 -3.44
C LEU A 478 -18.00 3.90 -1.93
N ALA A 479 -18.52 2.74 -1.52
CA ALA A 479 -18.68 2.39 -0.11
C ALA A 479 -17.36 2.44 0.67
N ARG A 480 -16.23 2.05 0.06
CA ARG A 480 -14.90 2.11 0.70
C ARG A 480 -14.46 3.53 1.06
N PHE A 481 -14.89 4.53 0.28
CA PHE A 481 -14.64 5.93 0.61
C PHE A 481 -15.65 6.41 1.65
N MET A 482 -16.93 6.09 1.48
CA MET A 482 -18.00 6.49 2.39
C MET A 482 -17.77 6.03 3.84
N PHE A 483 -17.29 4.80 4.04
CA PHE A 483 -17.05 4.27 5.37
C PHE A 483 -15.81 4.85 6.06
N ARG A 484 -14.95 5.60 5.34
CA ARG A 484 -13.78 6.24 5.95
C ARG A 484 -14.19 7.49 6.73
N PRO A 485 -13.78 7.61 8.01
CA PRO A 485 -14.05 8.81 8.79
C PRO A 485 -13.53 10.11 8.16
N THR A 486 -12.40 10.03 7.46
CA THR A 486 -11.76 11.16 6.78
C THR A 486 -12.58 11.69 5.60
N PHE A 487 -13.35 10.84 4.92
CA PHE A 487 -14.17 11.26 3.78
C PHE A 487 -15.36 12.12 4.20
N LEU A 488 -16.08 11.70 5.26
CA LEU A 488 -17.14 12.52 5.86
C LEU A 488 -16.62 13.88 6.31
N HIS A 489 -15.47 13.89 7.00
CA HIS A 489 -14.86 15.13 7.47
C HIS A 489 -14.52 16.09 6.31
N ALA A 490 -14.01 15.55 5.20
CA ALA A 490 -13.71 16.35 4.02
C ALA A 490 -14.99 16.91 3.37
N LEU A 491 -16.07 16.13 3.26
CA LEU A 491 -17.38 16.61 2.79
C LEU A 491 -17.95 17.71 3.69
N GLN A 492 -17.98 17.51 5.01
CA GLN A 492 -18.45 18.50 5.98
C GLN A 492 -17.61 19.79 5.93
N THR A 493 -16.32 19.66 5.70
CA THR A 493 -15.42 20.80 5.51
C THR A 493 -15.75 21.55 4.21
N ARG A 494 -15.95 20.83 3.10
CA ARG A 494 -16.40 21.44 1.83
C ARG A 494 -17.75 22.15 1.97
N ALA A 495 -18.70 21.56 2.69
CA ALA A 495 -20.00 22.17 2.95
C ALA A 495 -19.90 23.50 3.72
N ARG A 496 -19.03 23.56 4.75
CA ARG A 496 -18.75 24.81 5.49
C ARG A 496 -18.10 25.87 4.59
N ASP A 497 -17.15 25.47 3.76
CA ASP A 497 -16.49 26.38 2.82
C ASP A 497 -17.50 26.98 1.84
N ILE A 498 -18.41 26.17 1.30
CA ILE A 498 -19.50 26.61 0.42
C ILE A 498 -20.40 27.62 1.15
N ALA A 499 -20.88 27.29 2.35
CA ALA A 499 -21.74 28.19 3.13
C ALA A 499 -21.07 29.54 3.42
N SER A 500 -19.77 29.54 3.74
CA SER A 500 -19.00 30.76 4.00
C SER A 500 -18.79 31.66 2.77
N ARG A 501 -18.81 31.08 1.57
CA ARG A 501 -18.71 31.83 0.30
C ARG A 501 -20.05 32.44 -0.05
N SER A 502 -21.13 31.68 0.07
CA SER A 502 -22.49 32.17 -0.17
C SER A 502 -22.84 33.36 0.74
N ALA A 503 -22.47 33.30 2.03
CA ALA A 503 -22.69 34.42 2.96
C ALA A 503 -21.97 35.71 2.52
N ARG A 504 -20.70 35.61 2.09
CA ARG A 504 -19.91 36.75 1.61
C ARG A 504 -20.45 37.37 0.31
N THR A 505 -21.00 36.55 -0.59
CA THR A 505 -21.61 37.06 -1.83
C THR A 505 -22.85 37.90 -1.54
N VAL A 506 -23.68 37.49 -0.58
CA VAL A 506 -24.88 38.25 -0.17
C VAL A 506 -24.47 39.58 0.48
N GLU A 507 -23.52 39.58 1.41
CA GLU A 507 -23.02 40.82 2.03
C GLU A 507 -22.40 41.80 1.02
N SER A 508 -21.78 41.31 -0.04
CA SER A 508 -21.23 42.16 -1.11
C SER A 508 -22.29 42.74 -2.06
N ALA A 509 -23.46 42.09 -2.17
CA ALA A 509 -24.57 42.55 -3.00
C ALA A 509 -25.40 43.65 -2.31
N ASP A 510 -25.39 43.69 -0.98
CA ASP A 510 -26.16 44.63 -0.15
C ASP A 510 -25.39 45.90 0.25
N VAL A 511 -24.26 46.22 -0.40
CA VAL A 511 -23.67 47.56 -0.35
C VAL A 511 -24.27 48.40 -1.48
N PRO A 512 -25.35 49.17 -1.25
CA PRO A 512 -25.76 50.18 -2.20
C PRO A 512 -24.58 51.13 -2.38
N ARG A 513 -24.21 51.35 -3.63
CA ARG A 513 -23.20 52.31 -4.09
C ARG A 513 -23.70 53.73 -3.82
N ALA A 514 -23.84 54.10 -2.55
CA ALA A 514 -24.17 55.43 -2.11
C ALA A 514 -22.92 56.30 -2.23
N GLU A 515 -23.01 57.31 -3.10
CA GLU A 515 -22.23 58.55 -3.06
C GLU A 515 -20.74 58.47 -3.41
N GLN A 516 -20.44 58.41 -4.70
CA GLN A 516 -19.40 59.25 -5.31
C GLN A 516 -20.00 60.05 -6.47
N SER A 517 -21.10 60.76 -6.21
CA SER A 517 -21.51 61.92 -6.99
C SER A 517 -20.92 63.17 -6.34
N GLY A 518 -19.64 63.42 -6.58
CA GLY A 518 -18.89 64.48 -5.92
C GLY A 518 -17.81 65.09 -6.81
N ARG A 519 -18.24 65.87 -7.80
CA ARG A 519 -17.52 66.98 -8.46
C ARG A 519 -16.22 66.66 -9.24
N GLY A 520 -16.33 66.87 -10.55
CA GLY A 520 -15.21 67.20 -11.43
C GLY A 520 -15.75 67.73 -12.76
N CYS A 521 -16.11 69.02 -12.80
CA CYS A 521 -16.56 69.71 -14.01
C CYS A 521 -15.50 69.57 -15.11
N ALA A 522 -15.89 69.02 -16.26
CA ALA A 522 -15.12 69.10 -17.48
C ALA A 522 -15.18 70.54 -18.02
N GLN A 523 -14.02 71.19 -18.15
CA GLN A 523 -13.82 72.28 -19.10
C GLN A 523 -13.71 71.68 -20.52
N PRO A 524 -14.27 72.33 -21.55
CA PRO A 524 -14.08 71.90 -22.92
C PRO A 524 -12.71 72.37 -23.44
N PRO A 525 -11.94 71.54 -24.17
CA PRO A 525 -10.82 72.06 -24.93
C PRO A 525 -11.34 72.79 -26.18
N ALA A 526 -10.77 73.98 -26.40
CA ALA A 526 -10.90 74.77 -27.61
C ALA A 526 -10.45 73.97 -28.83
N GLY A 527 -11.10 74.22 -29.97
CA GLY A 527 -10.96 73.45 -31.19
C GLY A 527 -9.62 73.58 -31.91
N GLU A 528 -9.42 72.73 -32.93
CA GLU A 528 -9.26 73.16 -34.33
C GLU A 528 -9.32 71.93 -35.28
N PRO A 529 -9.60 72.15 -36.57
CA PRO A 529 -10.12 71.14 -37.49
C PRO A 529 -9.06 70.43 -38.34
N CYS A 530 -9.51 69.29 -38.88
CA CYS A 530 -9.15 68.60 -40.11
C CYS A 530 -7.91 69.09 -40.90
N ARG A 531 -6.96 68.17 -41.10
CA ARG A 531 -6.14 68.13 -42.32
C ARG A 531 -6.43 66.85 -43.09
N ASP A 532 -6.87 67.07 -44.33
CA ASP A 532 -6.86 66.13 -45.44
C ASP A 532 -5.46 65.54 -45.65
N SER A 533 -5.41 64.28 -46.08
CA SER A 533 -4.41 63.75 -47.01
C SER A 533 -4.87 62.39 -47.55
N ASP A 534 -5.45 62.40 -48.75
CA ASP A 534 -5.37 61.28 -49.69
C ASP A 534 -3.93 61.22 -50.24
N GLN A 535 -3.26 60.06 -50.10
CA GLN A 535 -2.46 59.35 -51.12
C GLN A 535 -1.81 58.09 -50.53
#